data_AF-A0AAN6NVU6-F1
#
_entry.id   AF-A0AAN6NVU6-F1
#
_cell.length_a   1.000
_cell.length_b   1.000
_cell.length_c   1.000
_cell.angle_alpha   90.00
_cell.angle_beta   90.00
_cell.angle_gamma   90.00
#
_symmetry.space_group_name_H-M   'P 1'
#
loop_
_entity.id
_entity.type
_entity.pdbx_description
1 polymer ?
#
loop_
_entity_poly.entity_id
_entity_poly.type
_entity_poly.pdbx_seq_one_letter_code
_entity_poly.pdbx_strand_id
1 'polypeptide(L)'
;MTTSTDSPRGPLHHEVNPHHQHDHTDDTNIKINMDTQNESQATKIPLRIAILLNSYRSPHISSIRDSYTRCFSSLTESPTCRFEAKPSFFYPADNFYCCPQGPHKNRDGCNGSESDASLSSDCSNELRGSDSESDVPGSKARAGARSSRMKEFLPDPAEFDLIVIGGGNADPRKRHAWILRVHEFIRQTRKEWPRKKMVGVCWGHQTLGMVVGGGEVGEMGRPELGVTDSKLTPAGLRFFNDQKPPSSPAGGREKKRSSLRLHQHHRRQLVSTPPYFHQLLANNECLVSDDNSVLTFQGHPEKDAKAAKLKIRDAARWWGWDLNDPKVAEEVNELMEREHDGDWVWERVLEWAWEGIKEEGELEWKL
;
A
#
# COMPACT_ATOMS: atom_id res chain seq x y z
N MET A 1 22.02 -4.00 -57.91
CA MET A 1 22.98 -5.01 -58.42
C MET A 1 24.31 -4.29 -58.69
N THR A 2 25.41 -4.90 -58.23
CA THR A 2 26.84 -4.70 -58.59
C THR A 2 27.57 -3.36 -58.31
N THR A 3 28.31 -3.39 -57.20
CA THR A 3 29.72 -2.98 -56.90
C THR A 3 30.64 -2.32 -57.95
N SER A 4 31.48 -1.35 -57.52
CA SER A 4 32.97 -1.33 -57.69
C SER A 4 33.58 -0.07 -57.00
N THR A 5 34.45 -0.21 -55.98
CA THR A 5 35.94 -0.05 -55.93
C THR A 5 36.53 1.34 -56.24
N ASP A 6 37.26 1.95 -55.29
CA ASP A 6 38.72 2.19 -55.40
C ASP A 6 39.36 2.84 -54.15
N SER A 7 40.54 2.32 -53.80
CA SER A 7 41.66 2.92 -53.01
C SER A 7 42.69 3.49 -54.02
N PRO A 8 43.85 4.16 -53.71
CA PRO A 8 44.80 3.88 -52.61
C PRO A 8 45.76 5.04 -52.18
N ARG A 9 46.88 4.66 -51.53
CA ARG A 9 48.17 5.34 -51.23
C ARG A 9 48.28 5.83 -49.79
N GLY A 10 49.30 5.50 -48.99
CA GLY A 10 50.68 5.08 -49.26
C GLY A 10 51.65 5.97 -48.44
N PRO A 11 52.88 5.53 -48.08
CA PRO A 11 53.29 5.51 -46.67
C PRO A 11 54.67 6.18 -46.36
N LEU A 12 55.09 6.06 -45.08
CA LEU A 12 56.46 5.78 -44.57
C LEU A 12 57.35 6.88 -43.90
N HIS A 13 58.07 6.37 -42.85
CA HIS A 13 59.39 6.72 -42.30
C HIS A 13 59.55 8.05 -41.52
N HIS A 14 60.44 8.29 -40.56
CA HIS A 14 61.50 7.65 -39.69
C HIS A 14 61.86 8.83 -38.71
N GLU A 15 62.81 8.81 -37.77
CA GLU A 15 63.15 8.03 -36.58
C GLU A 15 64.24 8.90 -35.86
N VAL A 16 64.35 8.76 -34.53
CA VAL A 16 65.51 9.01 -33.62
C VAL A 16 66.11 10.41 -33.29
N ASN A 17 66.10 10.69 -31.95
CA ASN A 17 67.20 11.08 -31.03
C ASN A 17 67.71 12.56 -30.87
N PRO A 18 68.49 12.92 -29.81
CA PRO A 18 68.10 13.10 -28.39
C PRO A 18 68.72 14.38 -27.72
N HIS A 19 68.64 14.46 -26.38
CA HIS A 19 69.47 15.23 -25.41
C HIS A 19 69.07 16.66 -24.93
N HIS A 20 68.77 16.69 -23.62
CA HIS A 20 69.30 17.55 -22.54
C HIS A 20 68.82 19.00 -22.26
N GLN A 21 68.52 19.17 -20.96
CA GLN A 21 68.64 20.34 -20.07
C GLN A 21 67.62 21.50 -20.17
N HIS A 22 66.79 21.64 -19.12
CA HIS A 22 67.06 22.62 -18.06
C HIS A 22 66.16 22.44 -16.82
N ASP A 23 66.83 22.48 -15.67
CA ASP A 23 66.45 22.96 -14.33
C ASP A 23 65.05 23.56 -14.12
N HIS A 24 64.37 23.14 -13.05
CA HIS A 24 63.94 24.00 -11.93
C HIS A 24 63.15 23.20 -10.87
N THR A 25 63.75 23.10 -9.68
CA THR A 25 63.16 23.32 -8.34
C THR A 25 61.63 23.19 -8.20
N ASP A 26 61.12 22.26 -7.40
CA ASP A 26 61.03 22.40 -5.93
C ASP A 26 60.21 21.27 -5.31
N ASP A 27 60.60 20.93 -4.09
CA ASP A 27 59.90 20.05 -3.17
C ASP A 27 58.42 20.46 -2.98
N THR A 28 57.52 19.49 -2.83
CA THR A 28 56.87 19.24 -1.52
C THR A 28 55.68 18.29 -1.61
N ASN A 29 55.63 17.42 -0.60
CA ASN A 29 54.44 16.89 0.05
C ASN A 29 53.51 15.96 -0.73
N ILE A 30 53.82 14.68 -0.52
CA ILE A 30 52.86 13.64 -0.14
C ILE A 30 51.81 14.22 0.82
N LYS A 31 50.64 14.59 0.28
CA LYS A 31 49.39 14.62 1.02
C LYS A 31 48.40 13.73 0.27
N ILE A 32 48.22 12.57 0.87
CA ILE A 32 47.12 11.65 0.68
C ILE A 32 45.83 12.47 0.83
N ASN A 33 45.17 12.82 -0.28
CA ASN A 33 43.79 13.28 -0.24
C ASN A 33 42.90 12.04 -0.13
N MET A 34 42.79 11.53 1.10
CA MET A 34 41.60 10.85 1.57
C MET A 34 40.53 11.93 1.78
N ASP A 35 39.90 12.37 0.69
CA ASP A 35 38.68 13.17 0.74
C ASP A 35 37.99 13.09 -0.62
N THR A 36 37.26 12.00 -0.82
CA THR A 36 36.14 11.90 -1.78
C THR A 36 35.25 10.73 -1.35
N GLN A 37 34.89 10.70 -0.06
CA GLN A 37 33.70 9.99 0.42
C GLN A 37 32.95 10.90 1.38
N ASN A 38 32.36 11.93 0.81
CA ASN A 38 31.20 12.57 1.40
C ASN A 38 30.27 12.94 0.24
N GLU A 39 29.73 11.91 -0.42
CA GLU A 39 28.46 12.08 -1.10
C GLU A 39 27.48 12.56 -0.04
N SER A 40 27.10 13.84 -0.08
CA SER A 40 26.00 14.34 0.71
C SER A 40 24.78 13.51 0.33
N GLN A 41 24.41 12.53 1.17
CA GLN A 41 23.16 11.83 1.01
C GLN A 41 22.07 12.90 1.00
N ALA A 42 21.46 13.11 -0.16
CA ALA A 42 20.37 14.06 -0.30
C ALA A 42 19.33 13.73 0.76
N THR A 43 18.91 14.74 1.53
CA THR A 43 17.95 14.54 2.62
C THR A 43 16.64 14.04 2.03
N LYS A 44 16.24 12.83 2.42
CA LYS A 44 14.99 12.20 1.97
C LYS A 44 13.78 12.95 2.51
N ILE A 45 12.68 12.94 1.76
CA ILE A 45 11.42 13.58 2.11
C ILE A 45 10.66 12.67 3.09
N PRO A 46 10.43 13.09 4.35
CA PRO A 46 9.69 12.28 5.30
C PRO A 46 8.19 12.26 4.96
N LEU A 47 7.60 11.06 4.93
CA LEU A 47 6.15 10.87 4.80
C LEU A 47 5.62 10.09 6.00
N ARG A 48 4.68 10.68 6.76
CA ARG A 48 4.01 10.05 7.89
C ARG A 48 2.87 9.18 7.38
N ILE A 49 2.92 7.88 7.62
CA ILE A 49 1.96 6.93 7.06
C ILE A 49 1.24 6.21 8.19
N ALA A 50 -0.08 6.36 8.28
CA ALA A 50 -0.88 5.52 9.18
C ALA A 50 -1.24 4.21 8.47
N ILE A 51 -1.07 3.07 9.13
CA ILE A 51 -1.38 1.75 8.57
C ILE A 51 -2.33 1.01 9.52
N LEU A 52 -3.58 0.84 9.09
CA LEU A 52 -4.59 0.09 9.84
C LEU A 52 -4.49 -1.39 9.46
N LEU A 53 -4.12 -2.23 10.43
CA LEU A 53 -4.05 -3.68 10.26
C LEU A 53 -5.38 -4.31 10.69
N ASN A 54 -6.23 -4.63 9.70
CA ASN A 54 -7.64 -4.96 9.88
C ASN A 54 -7.89 -6.45 10.14
N SER A 55 -7.10 -7.08 11.01
CA SER A 55 -7.14 -8.52 11.24
C SER A 55 -7.44 -8.87 12.70
N TYR A 56 -8.60 -9.47 12.94
CA TYR A 56 -9.07 -9.85 14.27
C TYR A 56 -8.40 -11.13 14.76
N ARG A 57 -7.76 -11.08 15.95
CA ARG A 57 -7.09 -12.23 16.61
C ARG A 57 -6.16 -13.02 15.66
N SER A 58 -5.49 -12.32 14.76
CA SER A 58 -4.60 -12.99 13.82
C SER A 58 -3.28 -13.33 14.50
N PRO A 59 -2.86 -14.61 14.53
CA PRO A 59 -1.54 -14.98 15.04
C PRO A 59 -0.39 -14.45 14.17
N HIS A 60 -0.71 -13.95 12.98
CA HIS A 60 0.27 -13.43 12.01
C HIS A 60 0.31 -11.90 11.95
N ILE A 61 -0.37 -11.20 12.86
CA ILE A 61 -0.48 -9.74 12.80
C ILE A 61 0.90 -9.06 12.84
N SER A 62 1.82 -9.57 13.66
CA SER A 62 3.20 -9.09 13.72
C SER A 62 3.92 -9.30 12.39
N SER A 63 3.76 -10.46 11.76
CA SER A 63 4.42 -10.72 10.47
C SER A 63 3.84 -9.88 9.32
N ILE A 64 2.54 -9.55 9.36
CA ILE A 64 1.91 -8.61 8.42
C ILE A 64 2.50 -7.22 8.62
N ARG A 65 2.59 -6.74 9.86
CA ARG A 65 3.26 -5.47 10.21
C ARG A 65 4.69 -5.46 9.67
N ASP A 66 5.45 -6.51 9.96
CA ASP A 66 6.85 -6.59 9.58
C ASP A 66 7.02 -6.61 8.05
N SER A 67 6.01 -7.05 7.29
CA SER A 67 6.01 -6.98 5.82
C SER A 67 5.99 -5.53 5.33
N TYR A 68 5.08 -4.71 5.86
CA TYR A 68 5.08 -3.26 5.61
C TYR A 68 6.40 -2.61 6.04
N THR A 69 6.91 -2.97 7.22
CA THR A 69 8.19 -2.44 7.71
C THR A 69 9.32 -2.77 6.74
N ARG A 70 9.45 -4.03 6.31
CA ARG A 70 10.52 -4.42 5.36
C ARG A 70 10.40 -3.68 4.02
N CYS A 71 9.20 -3.60 3.45
CA CYS A 71 8.97 -2.88 2.20
C CYS A 71 9.34 -1.39 2.32
N PHE A 72 8.85 -0.71 3.36
CA PHE A 72 9.16 0.71 3.56
C PHE A 72 10.62 0.98 3.96
N SER A 73 11.26 0.08 4.70
CA SER A 73 12.70 0.13 4.97
C SER A 73 13.51 -0.04 3.69
N SER A 74 13.18 -1.01 2.83
CA SER A 74 13.81 -1.20 1.51
C SER A 74 13.75 0.08 0.67
N LEU A 75 12.58 0.70 0.58
CA LEU A 75 12.42 1.98 -0.10
C LEU A 75 13.19 3.13 0.56
N THR A 76 13.23 3.18 1.89
CA THR A 76 13.97 4.22 2.62
C THR A 76 15.47 4.05 2.49
N GLU A 77 15.97 2.83 2.34
CA GLU A 77 17.40 2.51 2.15
C GLU A 77 17.84 2.62 0.68
N SER A 78 16.91 2.49 -0.27
CA SER A 78 17.19 2.63 -1.70
C SER A 78 17.81 4.00 -2.02
N PRO A 79 18.98 4.07 -2.69
CA PRO A 79 19.66 5.33 -2.98
C PRO A 79 18.89 6.22 -3.96
N THR A 80 17.96 5.64 -4.71
CA THR A 80 17.22 6.31 -5.78
C THR A 80 15.81 6.72 -5.36
N CYS A 81 15.26 6.09 -4.32
CA CYS A 81 14.01 6.52 -3.72
C CYS A 81 14.23 7.77 -2.86
N ARG A 82 13.50 8.85 -3.15
CA ARG A 82 13.66 10.13 -2.45
C ARG A 82 12.87 10.26 -1.15
N PHE A 83 12.11 9.23 -0.76
CA PHE A 83 11.22 9.27 0.38
C PHE A 83 11.78 8.51 1.58
N GLU A 84 11.52 9.04 2.77
CA GLU A 84 11.70 8.37 4.05
C GLU A 84 10.30 8.05 4.59
N ALA A 85 9.87 6.80 4.43
CA ALA A 85 8.55 6.36 4.88
C ALA A 85 8.55 6.15 6.40
N LYS A 86 7.63 6.82 7.11
CA LYS A 86 7.48 6.75 8.58
C LYS A 86 6.16 6.09 8.96
N PRO A 87 6.08 4.74 8.92
CA PRO A 87 4.85 4.02 9.21
C PRO A 87 4.52 4.04 10.70
N SER A 88 3.26 4.29 11.04
CA SER A 88 2.64 4.09 12.35
C SER A 88 1.50 3.09 12.22
N PHE A 89 1.46 2.09 13.09
CA PHE A 89 0.53 0.98 12.97
C PHE A 89 -0.63 1.11 13.95
N PHE A 90 -1.83 0.87 13.45
CA PHE A 90 -3.08 0.91 14.19
C PHE A 90 -3.78 -0.44 14.06
N TYR A 91 -4.45 -0.87 15.12
CA TYR A 91 -5.04 -2.21 15.23
C TYR A 91 -6.54 -2.12 15.53
N PRO A 92 -7.39 -1.71 14.57
CA PRO A 92 -8.81 -1.44 14.85
C PRO A 92 -9.57 -2.66 15.39
N ALA A 93 -9.09 -3.86 15.07
CA ALA A 93 -9.67 -5.13 15.49
C ALA A 93 -9.24 -5.58 16.89
N ASP A 94 -8.20 -4.96 17.47
CA ASP A 94 -7.75 -5.27 18.82
C ASP A 94 -8.68 -4.60 19.86
N ASN A 95 -9.01 -5.38 20.89
CA ASN A 95 -9.77 -5.00 22.07
C ASN A 95 -11.25 -4.57 21.90
N PHE A 96 -12.07 -5.55 21.53
CA PHE A 96 -13.49 -5.44 21.18
C PHE A 96 -14.49 -4.93 22.23
N TYR A 97 -14.07 -4.70 23.47
CA TYR A 97 -15.00 -4.54 24.60
C TYR A 97 -15.02 -3.15 25.24
N CYS A 98 -14.42 -2.13 24.63
CA CYS A 98 -14.51 -0.76 25.13
C CYS A 98 -15.74 0.01 24.60
N CYS A 99 -16.89 -0.66 24.40
CA CYS A 99 -18.19 0.02 24.30
C CYS A 99 -18.86 -0.05 25.68
N PRO A 100 -19.39 1.05 26.25
CA PRO A 100 -20.16 1.00 27.50
C PRO A 100 -21.40 0.11 27.42
N GLN A 101 -21.87 -0.16 26.20
CA GLN A 101 -22.85 -1.19 25.91
C GLN A 101 -22.08 -2.43 25.43
N GLY A 102 -21.57 -3.22 26.39
CA GLY A 102 -21.00 -4.53 26.08
C GLY A 102 -22.03 -5.44 25.38
N PRO A 103 -21.64 -6.62 24.87
CA PRO A 103 -22.65 -7.55 24.39
C PRO A 103 -23.56 -7.90 25.57
N HIS A 104 -24.87 -7.80 25.36
CA HIS A 104 -25.83 -8.33 26.30
C HIS A 104 -25.41 -9.77 26.64
N LYS A 105 -24.99 -9.97 27.89
CA LYS A 105 -24.84 -11.31 28.46
C LYS A 105 -26.25 -11.88 28.63
N ASN A 106 -26.85 -12.36 27.55
CA ASN A 106 -27.76 -13.48 27.69
C ASN A 106 -26.90 -14.74 27.66
N ARG A 107 -26.52 -15.17 28.86
CA ARG A 107 -26.39 -16.59 29.14
C ARG A 107 -27.77 -17.17 28.86
N ASP A 108 -27.93 -17.79 27.70
CA ASP A 108 -28.76 -18.97 27.50
C ASP A 108 -28.26 -19.67 26.25
N GLY A 109 -27.95 -20.96 26.40
CA GLY A 109 -27.36 -21.77 25.35
C GLY A 109 -28.33 -21.93 24.18
N CYS A 110 -27.83 -21.75 22.96
CA CYS A 110 -28.52 -22.18 21.75
C CYS A 110 -27.53 -22.95 20.88
N ASN A 111 -27.53 -24.26 21.06
CA ASN A 111 -27.35 -25.20 19.96
C ASN A 111 -28.57 -25.05 19.03
N GLY A 112 -28.36 -25.02 17.72
CA GLY A 112 -29.40 -25.33 16.74
C GLY A 112 -29.78 -24.22 15.77
N SER A 113 -29.47 -24.49 14.49
CA SER A 113 -30.28 -24.27 13.28
C SER A 113 -30.80 -22.88 12.89
N GLU A 114 -30.59 -22.60 11.61
CA GLU A 114 -31.22 -21.58 10.76
C GLU A 114 -32.73 -21.43 10.97
N SER A 115 -33.22 -20.19 10.97
CA SER A 115 -34.35 -19.70 10.16
C SER A 115 -34.70 -18.25 10.52
N ASP A 116 -35.26 -17.55 9.53
CA ASP A 116 -35.76 -16.18 9.54
C ASP A 116 -36.57 -15.77 10.79
N ALA A 117 -36.40 -14.51 11.22
CA ALA A 117 -37.51 -13.56 11.36
C ALA A 117 -37.02 -12.21 11.95
N SER A 118 -37.39 -11.14 11.22
CA SER A 118 -37.82 -9.80 11.64
C SER A 118 -37.73 -9.33 13.10
N LEU A 119 -37.63 -7.99 13.22
CA LEU A 119 -37.86 -7.08 14.37
C LEU A 119 -36.54 -6.50 14.92
N SER A 120 -36.38 -5.20 15.17
CA SER A 120 -37.31 -4.07 15.20
C SER A 120 -36.58 -2.77 14.87
N SER A 121 -37.33 -1.83 14.31
CA SER A 121 -36.98 -0.43 14.15
C SER A 121 -37.01 0.27 15.51
N ASP A 122 -35.85 0.58 16.11
CA ASP A 122 -35.79 1.53 17.24
C ASP A 122 -34.35 2.01 17.53
N CYS A 123 -33.66 2.52 16.51
CA CYS A 123 -32.37 3.21 16.68
C CYS A 123 -32.33 4.55 15.92
N SER A 124 -33.46 5.25 15.80
CA SER A 124 -33.57 6.48 15.02
C SER A 124 -34.16 7.67 15.77
N ASN A 125 -34.18 7.66 17.11
CA ASN A 125 -34.86 8.73 17.85
C ASN A 125 -34.20 9.19 19.16
N GLU A 126 -32.87 9.30 19.20
CA GLU A 126 -32.17 10.05 20.28
C GLU A 126 -31.20 11.10 19.74
N LEU A 127 -31.66 11.91 18.79
CA LEU A 127 -31.03 13.19 18.43
C LEU A 127 -32.07 14.31 18.49
N ARG A 128 -32.68 14.53 19.66
CA ARG A 128 -33.43 15.75 19.99
C ARG A 128 -33.64 15.88 21.50
N GLY A 129 -33.14 16.96 22.08
CA GLY A 129 -33.29 17.33 23.49
C GLY A 129 -31.98 17.90 24.05
N SER A 130 -31.70 19.18 23.79
CA SER A 130 -31.97 20.33 24.66
C SER A 130 -30.96 20.43 25.82
N ASP A 131 -30.12 21.45 25.70
CA ASP A 131 -29.10 21.85 26.66
C ASP A 131 -29.71 22.07 28.06
N SER A 132 -29.19 21.31 29.03
CA SER A 132 -29.16 21.74 30.42
C SER A 132 -27.83 21.29 31.02
N GLU A 133 -26.91 22.24 31.13
CA GLU A 133 -25.65 22.07 31.85
C GLU A 133 -25.94 21.69 33.31
N SER A 134 -25.55 20.47 33.69
CA SER A 134 -25.22 20.15 35.07
C SER A 134 -23.77 19.73 35.11
N ASP A 135 -22.91 20.63 35.59
CA ASP A 135 -21.48 20.42 35.77
C ASP A 135 -21.21 19.29 36.77
N VAL A 136 -21.01 18.07 36.25
CA VAL A 136 -20.44 16.95 37.00
C VAL A 136 -18.92 16.91 36.72
N PRO A 137 -18.05 17.06 37.74
CA PRO A 137 -16.59 17.15 37.58
C PRO A 137 -15.89 15.93 36.95
N GLY A 138 -16.63 14.87 36.57
CA GLY A 138 -16.10 13.65 35.96
C GLY A 138 -16.26 13.54 34.44
N SER A 139 -17.10 14.37 33.81
CA SER A 139 -17.48 14.19 32.40
C SER A 139 -16.37 14.59 31.42
N LYS A 140 -15.64 15.68 31.69
CA LYS A 140 -14.53 16.17 30.83
C LYS A 140 -13.31 15.23 30.88
N ALA A 141 -12.96 14.72 32.05
CA ALA A 141 -11.85 13.77 32.21
C ALA A 141 -12.14 12.42 31.52
N ARG A 142 -13.39 11.94 31.60
CA ARG A 142 -13.83 10.71 30.93
C ARG A 142 -13.91 10.87 29.41
N ALA A 143 -14.30 12.04 28.91
CA ALA A 143 -14.24 12.36 27.48
C ALA A 143 -12.80 12.45 26.96
N GLY A 144 -11.89 13.07 27.71
CA GLY A 144 -10.46 13.13 27.39
C GLY A 144 -9.77 11.76 27.35
N ALA A 145 -10.02 10.91 28.35
CA ALA A 145 -9.50 9.54 28.39
C ALA A 145 -10.12 8.62 27.30
N ARG A 146 -11.37 8.86 26.92
CA ARG A 146 -12.03 8.13 25.81
C ARG A 146 -11.46 8.54 24.45
N SER A 147 -11.16 9.83 24.27
CA SER A 147 -10.49 10.36 23.08
C SER A 147 -9.07 9.81 22.94
N SER A 148 -8.28 9.79 24.03
CA SER A 148 -6.91 9.25 24.01
C SER A 148 -6.86 7.75 23.70
N ARG A 149 -7.83 6.96 24.18
CA ARG A 149 -7.92 5.52 23.90
C ARG A 149 -8.40 5.23 22.48
N MET A 150 -9.16 6.13 21.85
CA MET A 150 -9.57 5.99 20.44
C MET A 150 -8.39 6.21 19.50
N LYS A 151 -7.48 7.15 19.84
CA LYS A 151 -6.21 7.37 19.12
C LYS A 151 -5.28 6.15 19.13
N GLU A 152 -5.51 5.18 20.02
CA GLU A 152 -4.75 3.92 20.07
C GLU A 152 -5.15 2.95 18.93
N PHE A 153 -6.37 3.08 18.38
CA PHE A 153 -6.95 2.11 17.43
C PHE A 153 -7.20 2.67 16.04
N LEU A 154 -7.36 3.99 15.92
CA LEU A 154 -7.57 4.69 14.66
C LEU A 154 -6.68 5.95 14.65
N PRO A 155 -6.07 6.30 13.51
CA PRO A 155 -5.23 7.48 13.40
C PRO A 155 -6.06 8.76 13.43
N ASP A 156 -5.45 9.84 13.90
CA ASP A 156 -5.93 11.20 13.64
C ASP A 156 -5.49 11.62 12.22
N PRO A 157 -6.39 11.86 11.26
CA PRO A 157 -6.00 12.17 9.88
C PRO A 157 -5.09 13.39 9.72
N ALA A 158 -5.10 14.33 10.68
CA ALA A 158 -4.23 15.51 10.68
C ALA A 158 -2.75 15.16 10.87
N GLU A 159 -2.47 14.05 11.56
CA GLU A 159 -1.11 13.65 11.95
C GLU A 159 -0.37 12.88 10.84
N PHE A 160 -1.05 12.53 9.75
CA PHE A 160 -0.52 11.65 8.71
C PHE A 160 -0.68 12.25 7.31
N ASP A 161 0.29 11.97 6.45
CA ASP A 161 0.33 12.41 5.06
C ASP A 161 -0.42 11.41 4.17
N LEU A 162 -0.36 10.12 4.53
CA LEU A 162 -1.05 9.01 3.87
C LEU A 162 -1.71 8.09 4.91
N ILE A 163 -2.91 7.59 4.60
CA ILE A 163 -3.60 6.58 5.42
C ILE A 163 -3.79 5.30 4.61
N VAL A 164 -3.24 4.19 5.09
CA VAL A 164 -3.37 2.86 4.49
C VAL A 164 -4.39 2.05 5.27
N ILE A 165 -5.48 1.68 4.61
CA ILE A 165 -6.42 0.67 5.07
C ILE A 165 -5.87 -0.68 4.60
N GLY A 166 -5.17 -1.39 5.49
CA GLY A 166 -4.50 -2.63 5.17
C GLY A 166 -5.44 -3.84 5.02
N GLY A 167 -4.84 -5.00 4.75
CA GLY A 167 -5.52 -6.28 4.64
C GLY A 167 -6.21 -6.73 5.93
N GLY A 168 -7.09 -7.72 5.80
CA GLY A 168 -7.95 -8.18 6.88
C GLY A 168 -8.38 -9.64 6.71
N ASN A 169 -8.73 -10.28 7.83
CA ASN A 169 -9.15 -11.69 7.87
C ASN A 169 -10.67 -11.87 8.04
N ALA A 170 -11.43 -10.77 8.03
CA ALA A 170 -12.88 -10.78 8.09
C ALA A 170 -13.50 -10.41 6.74
N ASP A 171 -14.79 -10.69 6.58
CA ASP A 171 -15.57 -10.17 5.46
C ASP A 171 -15.89 -8.69 5.73
N PRO A 172 -15.54 -7.74 4.83
CA PRO A 172 -15.78 -6.31 5.05
C PRO A 172 -17.27 -5.95 5.18
N ARG A 173 -18.18 -6.81 4.72
CA ARG A 173 -19.63 -6.59 4.82
C ARG A 173 -20.20 -6.92 6.21
N LYS A 174 -19.43 -7.59 7.07
CA LYS A 174 -19.89 -7.96 8.41
C LYS A 174 -20.07 -6.74 9.31
N ARG A 175 -21.03 -6.83 10.22
CA ARG A 175 -21.41 -5.74 11.14
C ARG A 175 -20.68 -5.81 12.49
N HIS A 176 -19.47 -6.38 12.54
CA HIS A 176 -18.69 -6.33 13.77
C HIS A 176 -18.34 -4.87 14.09
N ALA A 177 -18.41 -4.47 15.37
CA ALA A 177 -18.26 -3.06 15.76
C ALA A 177 -16.98 -2.39 15.24
N TRP A 178 -15.85 -3.11 15.23
CA TRP A 178 -14.58 -2.67 14.64
C TRP A 178 -14.66 -2.34 13.16
N ILE A 179 -15.34 -3.18 12.38
CA ILE A 179 -15.54 -2.98 10.94
C ILE A 179 -16.35 -1.71 10.73
N LEU A 180 -17.46 -1.58 11.47
CA LEU A 180 -18.31 -0.39 11.38
C LEU A 180 -17.58 0.89 11.80
N ARG A 181 -16.69 0.82 12.81
CA ARG A 181 -15.83 1.94 13.20
C ARG A 181 -14.82 2.31 12.12
N VAL A 182 -14.20 1.34 11.46
CA VAL A 182 -13.30 1.62 10.32
C VAL A 182 -14.09 2.23 9.16
N HIS A 183 -15.30 1.74 8.87
CA HIS A 183 -16.16 2.33 7.85
C HIS A 183 -16.53 3.77 8.20
N GLU A 184 -16.89 4.05 9.45
CA GLU A 184 -17.23 5.38 9.90
C GLU A 184 -16.02 6.32 9.87
N PHE A 185 -14.86 5.85 10.32
CA PHE A 185 -13.59 6.57 10.22
C PHE A 185 -13.28 6.98 8.77
N ILE A 186 -13.46 6.07 7.81
CA ILE A 186 -13.29 6.38 6.39
C ILE A 186 -14.27 7.48 5.96
N ARG A 187 -15.56 7.37 6.28
CA ARG A 187 -16.58 8.38 5.91
C ARG A 187 -16.27 9.75 6.50
N GLN A 188 -15.92 9.80 7.79
CA GLN A 188 -15.56 11.04 8.49
C GLN A 188 -14.30 11.66 7.90
N THR A 189 -13.27 10.86 7.64
CA THR A 189 -12.03 11.33 7.00
C THR A 189 -12.31 11.92 5.62
N ARG A 190 -13.12 11.25 4.78
CA ARG A 190 -13.52 11.78 3.47
C ARG A 190 -14.25 13.11 3.57
N LYS A 191 -15.13 13.25 4.56
CA LYS A 191 -15.94 14.46 4.75
C LYS A 191 -15.11 15.64 5.25
N GLU A 192 -14.24 15.41 6.23
CA GLU A 192 -13.48 16.47 6.91
C GLU A 192 -12.15 16.78 6.20
N TRP A 193 -11.58 15.79 5.51
CA TRP A 193 -10.31 15.87 4.81
C TRP A 193 -10.45 15.34 3.37
N PRO A 194 -11.21 16.02 2.50
CA PRO A 194 -11.53 15.51 1.16
C PRO A 194 -10.29 15.21 0.30
N ARG A 195 -9.19 15.95 0.51
CA ARG A 195 -7.91 15.71 -0.18
C ARG A 195 -7.00 14.68 0.50
N LYS A 196 -7.39 14.09 1.65
CA LYS A 196 -6.56 13.13 2.36
C LYS A 196 -6.36 11.88 1.50
N LYS A 197 -5.09 11.60 1.19
CA LYS A 197 -4.69 10.42 0.43
C LYS A 197 -4.93 9.16 1.25
N MET A 198 -5.72 8.24 0.69
CA MET A 198 -6.00 6.93 1.27
C MET A 198 -5.64 5.80 0.31
N VAL A 199 -4.99 4.77 0.83
CA VAL A 199 -4.67 3.54 0.09
C VAL A 199 -5.40 2.35 0.70
N GLY A 200 -6.14 1.59 -0.10
CA GLY A 200 -6.76 0.33 0.32
C GLY A 200 -5.98 -0.88 -0.18
N VAL A 201 -5.62 -1.82 0.69
CA VAL A 201 -4.93 -3.06 0.31
C VAL A 201 -5.78 -4.27 0.68
N CYS A 202 -6.07 -5.13 -0.29
CA CYS A 202 -6.89 -6.34 -0.17
C CYS A 202 -8.25 -6.10 0.49
N TRP A 203 -8.39 -6.35 1.80
CA TRP A 203 -9.60 -6.02 2.55
C TRP A 203 -9.90 -4.51 2.53
N GLY A 204 -8.87 -3.67 2.59
CA GLY A 204 -9.02 -2.22 2.48
C GLY A 204 -9.43 -1.77 1.08
N HIS A 205 -9.02 -2.49 0.02
CA HIS A 205 -9.49 -2.23 -1.34
C HIS A 205 -11.00 -2.45 -1.45
N GLN A 206 -11.49 -3.59 -0.95
CA GLN A 206 -12.92 -3.91 -0.92
C GLN A 206 -13.69 -2.90 -0.05
N THR A 207 -13.13 -2.53 1.10
CA THR A 207 -13.75 -1.60 2.04
C THR A 207 -13.85 -0.19 1.48
N LEU A 208 -12.78 0.34 0.88
CA LEU A 208 -12.81 1.68 0.27
C LEU A 208 -13.71 1.70 -0.97
N GLY A 209 -13.65 0.67 -1.82
CA GLY A 209 -14.55 0.57 -2.97
C GLY A 209 -16.03 0.54 -2.57
N MET A 210 -16.37 -0.16 -1.49
CA MET A 210 -17.73 -0.23 -0.95
C MET A 210 -18.15 1.06 -0.21
N VAL A 211 -17.32 1.56 0.70
CA VAL A 211 -17.68 2.67 1.61
C VAL A 211 -17.61 4.02 0.91
N VAL A 212 -16.62 4.22 0.04
CA VAL A 212 -16.42 5.49 -0.69
C VAL A 212 -17.14 5.45 -2.03
N GLY A 213 -16.96 4.39 -2.80
CA GLY A 213 -17.50 4.28 -4.15
C GLY A 213 -18.93 3.74 -4.22
N GLY A 214 -19.46 3.15 -3.15
CA GLY A 214 -20.76 2.45 -3.21
C GLY A 214 -20.72 1.16 -4.02
N GLY A 215 -19.52 0.57 -4.22
CA GLY A 215 -19.36 -0.69 -4.95
C GLY A 215 -19.83 -1.91 -4.17
N GLU A 216 -20.02 -3.01 -4.89
CA GLU A 216 -20.44 -4.29 -4.31
C GLU A 216 -19.26 -5.27 -4.20
N VAL A 217 -19.14 -5.91 -3.03
CA VAL A 217 -18.14 -6.95 -2.77
C VAL A 217 -18.81 -8.32 -2.88
N GLY A 218 -18.26 -9.18 -3.74
CA GLY A 218 -18.74 -10.53 -4.00
C GLY A 218 -17.64 -11.59 -3.87
N GLU A 219 -18.04 -12.85 -3.86
CA GLU A 219 -17.10 -13.98 -3.95
C GLU A 219 -16.57 -14.11 -5.39
N MET A 220 -15.34 -14.57 -5.52
CA MET A 220 -14.72 -14.84 -6.82
C MET A 220 -15.03 -16.26 -7.27
N GLY A 221 -15.12 -16.46 -8.59
CA GLY A 221 -15.22 -17.80 -9.16
C GLY A 221 -13.98 -18.65 -8.86
N ARG A 222 -12.80 -18.03 -8.80
CA ARG A 222 -11.55 -18.66 -8.37
C ARG A 222 -10.81 -17.72 -7.40
N PRO A 223 -10.44 -18.17 -6.19
CA PRO A 223 -9.55 -17.42 -5.32
C PRO A 223 -8.18 -17.17 -5.98
N GLU A 224 -7.37 -16.31 -5.38
CA GLU A 224 -6.00 -16.03 -5.82
C GLU A 224 -5.02 -16.07 -4.64
N LEU A 225 -3.86 -16.70 -4.85
CA LEU A 225 -2.78 -16.88 -3.88
C LEU A 225 -1.44 -16.90 -4.63
N GLY A 226 -0.42 -16.32 -3.99
CA GLY A 226 0.91 -16.20 -4.61
C GLY A 226 0.97 -15.00 -5.54
N VAL A 227 2.04 -14.86 -6.29
CA VAL A 227 2.21 -13.73 -7.21
C VAL A 227 1.45 -14.00 -8.50
N THR A 228 0.58 -13.07 -8.89
CA THR A 228 -0.17 -13.11 -10.15
C THR A 228 0.13 -11.88 -11.00
N ASP A 229 -0.13 -11.99 -12.31
CA ASP A 229 0.05 -10.93 -13.28
C ASP A 229 -1.29 -10.22 -13.55
N SER A 230 -1.34 -8.93 -13.27
CA SER A 230 -2.51 -8.08 -13.45
C SER A 230 -2.27 -7.10 -14.60
N LYS A 231 -3.11 -7.11 -15.63
CA LYS A 231 -2.93 -6.22 -16.81
C LYS A 231 -3.23 -4.77 -16.47
N LEU A 232 -2.39 -3.86 -16.96
CA LEU A 232 -2.63 -2.42 -16.87
C LEU A 232 -3.70 -1.99 -17.87
N THR A 233 -4.64 -1.17 -17.42
CA THR A 233 -5.59 -0.48 -18.30
C THR A 233 -4.92 0.74 -18.95
N PRO A 234 -5.56 1.45 -19.91
CA PRO A 234 -5.02 2.72 -20.41
C PRO A 234 -4.74 3.75 -19.30
N ALA A 235 -5.61 3.82 -18.28
CA ALA A 235 -5.40 4.68 -17.12
C ALA A 235 -4.23 4.20 -16.26
N GLY A 236 -4.11 2.88 -16.05
CA GLY A 236 -2.97 2.28 -15.35
C GLY A 236 -1.64 2.54 -16.05
N LEU A 237 -1.60 2.44 -17.38
CA LEU A 237 -0.40 2.74 -18.16
C LEU A 237 0.07 4.17 -17.91
N ARG A 238 -0.84 5.15 -17.83
CA ARG A 238 -0.50 6.54 -17.52
C ARG A 238 -0.03 6.69 -16.07
N PHE A 239 -0.82 6.19 -15.11
CA PHE A 239 -0.51 6.29 -13.70
C PHE A 239 0.86 5.68 -13.34
N PHE A 240 1.18 4.51 -13.90
CA PHE A 240 2.37 3.75 -13.54
C PHE A 240 3.57 4.01 -14.46
N ASN A 241 3.40 4.16 -15.78
CA ASN A 241 4.55 4.33 -16.68
C ASN A 241 4.88 5.80 -16.96
N ASP A 242 3.87 6.64 -17.17
CA ASP A 242 4.11 8.06 -17.50
C ASP A 242 4.50 8.86 -16.25
N GLN A 243 3.99 8.45 -15.09
CA GLN A 243 4.36 8.98 -13.77
C GLN A 243 5.17 7.94 -12.96
N LYS A 244 6.11 7.26 -13.60
CA LYS A 244 6.90 6.17 -12.96
C LYS A 244 7.61 6.59 -11.66
N PRO A 245 7.94 5.62 -10.77
CA PRO A 245 8.71 5.89 -9.57
C PRO A 245 9.95 6.74 -9.85
N PRO A 246 10.30 7.71 -8.99
CA PRO A 246 11.48 8.56 -9.14
C PRO A 246 12.77 7.76 -9.33
N SER A 247 12.87 6.57 -8.74
CA SER A 247 14.02 5.68 -8.90
C SER A 247 14.22 5.10 -10.29
N SER A 248 13.22 5.21 -11.17
CA SER A 248 13.28 4.64 -12.50
C SER A 248 14.31 5.39 -13.36
N PRO A 249 15.20 4.70 -14.10
CA PRO A 249 16.27 5.35 -14.86
C PRO A 249 15.78 6.46 -15.79
N ALA A 250 16.42 7.63 -15.74
CA ALA A 250 16.16 8.71 -16.68
C ALA A 250 16.83 8.41 -18.04
N GLY A 251 16.09 8.55 -19.14
CA GLY A 251 16.67 8.53 -20.49
C GLY A 251 16.92 7.16 -21.14
N GLY A 252 16.60 6.04 -20.48
CA GLY A 252 16.62 4.71 -21.11
C GLY A 252 15.31 4.38 -21.84
N ARG A 253 15.36 3.64 -22.95
CA ARG A 253 14.19 2.95 -23.56
C ARG A 253 13.77 1.78 -22.65
N GLU A 254 13.36 2.06 -21.42
CA GLU A 254 12.76 1.04 -20.58
C GLU A 254 11.43 0.61 -21.22
N LYS A 255 11.23 -0.70 -21.36
CA LYS A 255 9.99 -1.23 -21.90
C LYS A 255 8.86 -0.88 -20.93
N LYS A 256 7.91 -0.05 -21.37
CA LYS A 256 6.71 0.26 -20.56
C LYS A 256 6.10 -1.05 -20.05
N ARG A 257 5.78 -1.09 -18.76
CA ARG A 257 5.08 -2.23 -18.15
C ARG A 257 3.69 -2.30 -18.76
N SER A 258 3.26 -3.52 -19.10
CA SER A 258 1.90 -3.81 -19.57
C SER A 258 1.07 -4.56 -18.53
N SER A 259 1.71 -5.03 -17.46
CA SER A 259 1.14 -5.67 -16.29
C SER A 259 1.95 -5.34 -15.05
N LEU A 260 1.36 -5.59 -13.87
CA LEU A 260 2.03 -5.60 -12.59
C LEU A 260 1.94 -6.99 -11.98
N ARG A 261 3.02 -7.46 -11.36
CA ARG A 261 3.07 -8.70 -10.59
C ARG A 261 2.95 -8.38 -9.11
N LEU A 262 1.85 -8.82 -8.49
CA LEU A 262 1.60 -8.58 -7.07
C LEU A 262 1.23 -9.87 -6.37
N HIS A 263 1.57 -9.97 -5.08
CA HIS A 263 1.09 -11.05 -4.24
C HIS A 263 -0.42 -10.94 -4.05
N GLN A 264 -1.16 -11.97 -4.43
CA GLN A 264 -2.57 -12.12 -4.14
C GLN A 264 -2.79 -12.99 -2.91
N HIS A 265 -3.83 -12.67 -2.16
CA HIS A 265 -4.35 -13.52 -1.10
C HIS A 265 -5.80 -13.14 -0.78
N HIS A 266 -6.72 -13.51 -1.66
CA HIS A 266 -8.13 -13.20 -1.50
C HIS A 266 -9.03 -14.20 -2.26
N ARG A 267 -10.30 -14.20 -1.89
CA ARG A 267 -11.37 -14.99 -2.53
C ARG A 267 -12.60 -14.15 -2.87
N ARG A 268 -12.47 -12.84 -2.66
CA ARG A 268 -13.51 -11.84 -2.91
C ARG A 268 -12.94 -10.76 -3.78
N GLN A 269 -13.84 -10.05 -4.46
CA GLN A 269 -13.53 -8.96 -5.37
C GLN A 269 -14.62 -7.89 -5.31
N LEU A 270 -14.32 -6.70 -5.82
CA LEU A 270 -15.36 -5.78 -6.26
C LEU A 270 -15.96 -6.30 -7.57
N VAL A 271 -17.25 -6.62 -7.56
CA VAL A 271 -17.93 -7.29 -8.69
C VAL A 271 -18.08 -6.39 -9.91
N SER A 272 -18.10 -5.08 -9.68
CA SER A 272 -18.12 -4.04 -10.70
C SER A 272 -17.22 -2.88 -10.26
N THR A 273 -16.78 -2.05 -11.21
CA THR A 273 -16.09 -0.80 -10.87
C THR A 273 -17.06 0.09 -10.09
N PRO A 274 -16.70 0.52 -8.86
CA PRO A 274 -17.53 1.45 -8.11
C PRO A 274 -17.69 2.78 -8.87
N PRO A 275 -18.84 3.46 -8.74
CA PRO A 275 -18.99 4.85 -9.15
C PRO A 275 -17.81 5.73 -8.72
N TYR A 276 -17.42 6.67 -9.58
CA TYR A 276 -16.32 7.62 -9.32
C TYR A 276 -14.93 6.99 -9.17
N PHE A 277 -14.78 5.71 -9.54
CA PHE A 277 -13.49 5.03 -9.61
C PHE A 277 -13.13 4.64 -11.04
N HIS A 278 -11.83 4.60 -11.29
CA HIS A 278 -11.24 4.21 -12.57
C HIS A 278 -10.30 3.04 -12.36
N GLN A 279 -10.45 2.00 -13.18
CA GLN A 279 -9.57 0.84 -13.15
C GLN A 279 -8.18 1.23 -13.64
N LEU A 280 -7.15 0.98 -12.82
CA LEU A 280 -5.74 1.02 -13.21
C LEU A 280 -5.22 -0.37 -13.56
N LEU A 281 -5.72 -1.41 -12.87
CA LEU A 281 -5.53 -2.81 -13.26
C LEU A 281 -6.88 -3.42 -13.67
N ALA A 282 -6.84 -4.38 -14.59
CA ALA A 282 -8.01 -5.13 -15.02
C ALA A 282 -8.76 -5.78 -13.85
N ASN A 283 -10.03 -6.13 -14.07
CA ASN A 283 -10.89 -6.83 -13.09
C ASN A 283 -11.08 -6.06 -11.76
N ASN A 284 -10.96 -4.74 -11.78
CA ASN A 284 -10.97 -3.89 -10.59
C ASN A 284 -9.84 -4.19 -9.58
N GLU A 285 -8.74 -4.83 -9.99
CA GLU A 285 -7.67 -5.20 -9.06
C GLU A 285 -6.86 -4.00 -8.55
N CYS A 286 -6.94 -2.86 -9.24
CA CYS A 286 -6.47 -1.59 -8.74
C CYS A 286 -7.35 -0.46 -9.26
N LEU A 287 -7.76 0.44 -8.37
CA LEU A 287 -8.68 1.54 -8.68
C LEU A 287 -8.15 2.85 -8.11
N VAL A 288 -8.36 3.94 -8.83
CA VAL A 288 -8.18 5.32 -8.33
C VAL A 288 -9.49 6.08 -8.39
N SER A 289 -9.79 6.92 -7.40
CA SER A 289 -10.97 7.79 -7.43
C SER A 289 -10.78 8.96 -8.40
N ASP A 290 -11.88 9.50 -8.91
CA ASP A 290 -11.92 10.66 -9.81
C ASP A 290 -11.28 11.92 -9.22
N ASP A 291 -11.47 12.14 -7.92
CA ASP A 291 -10.85 13.22 -7.15
C ASP A 291 -9.38 12.94 -6.76
N ASN A 292 -8.81 11.83 -7.25
CA ASN A 292 -7.43 11.42 -7.06
C ASN A 292 -7.01 11.28 -5.58
N SER A 293 -7.95 11.10 -4.65
CA SER A 293 -7.67 11.03 -3.21
C SER A 293 -7.61 9.59 -2.68
N VAL A 294 -8.21 8.62 -3.39
CA VAL A 294 -8.27 7.22 -2.98
C VAL A 294 -7.65 6.33 -4.05
N LEU A 295 -6.68 5.52 -3.65
CA LEU A 295 -6.06 4.49 -4.48
C LEU A 295 -6.28 3.12 -3.81
N THR A 296 -6.49 2.07 -4.56
CA THR A 296 -6.74 0.74 -3.98
C THR A 296 -6.07 -0.36 -4.78
N PHE A 297 -5.71 -1.45 -4.10
CA PHE A 297 -5.09 -2.65 -4.66
C PHE A 297 -5.74 -3.89 -4.04
N GLN A 298 -6.27 -4.78 -4.87
CA GLN A 298 -6.75 -6.08 -4.42
C GLN A 298 -5.58 -6.99 -4.00
N GLY A 299 -4.45 -6.87 -4.70
CA GLY A 299 -3.19 -7.49 -4.33
C GLY A 299 -2.46 -6.77 -3.21
N HIS A 300 -1.34 -7.37 -2.80
CA HIS A 300 -0.51 -6.98 -1.67
C HIS A 300 0.87 -6.51 -2.15
N PRO A 301 1.04 -5.22 -2.50
CA PRO A 301 2.35 -4.69 -2.86
C PRO A 301 3.33 -4.66 -1.68
N GLU A 302 2.86 -4.74 -0.43
CA GLU A 302 3.71 -4.78 0.77
C GLU A 302 4.28 -6.16 1.09
N LYS A 303 3.71 -7.21 0.48
CA LYS A 303 3.94 -8.59 0.89
C LYS A 303 5.19 -9.13 0.22
N ASP A 304 5.99 -9.86 0.99
CA ASP A 304 7.08 -10.69 0.50
C ASP A 304 6.73 -12.19 0.58
N ALA A 305 7.59 -13.03 0.00
CA ALA A 305 7.42 -14.48 0.03
C ALA A 305 7.27 -15.04 1.46
N LYS A 306 8.04 -14.50 2.42
CA LYS A 306 7.97 -14.90 3.83
C LYS A 306 6.57 -14.67 4.40
N ALA A 307 5.98 -13.50 4.18
CA ALA A 307 4.63 -13.19 4.64
C ALA A 307 3.55 -13.96 3.86
N ALA A 308 3.76 -14.22 2.56
CA ALA A 308 2.86 -15.05 1.75
C ALA A 308 2.76 -16.49 2.27
N LYS A 309 3.89 -17.11 2.62
CA LYS A 309 3.98 -18.49 3.10
C LYS A 309 3.28 -18.75 4.44
N LEU A 310 3.02 -17.71 5.24
CA LEU A 310 2.22 -17.84 6.47
C LEU A 310 0.80 -18.34 6.22
N LYS A 311 0.32 -18.20 4.99
CA LYS A 311 -1.02 -18.57 4.55
C LYS A 311 -1.01 -19.69 3.50
N ILE A 312 0.08 -20.44 3.41
CA ILE A 312 0.22 -21.55 2.45
C ILE A 312 -0.90 -22.59 2.57
N ARG A 313 -1.40 -22.84 3.80
CA ARG A 313 -2.51 -23.76 4.05
C ARG A 313 -3.84 -23.32 3.44
N ASP A 314 -4.00 -22.03 3.10
CA ASP A 314 -5.17 -21.57 2.38
C ASP A 314 -5.19 -22.15 0.95
N ALA A 315 -4.06 -22.60 0.39
CA ALA A 315 -4.04 -23.33 -0.87
C ALA A 315 -4.87 -24.63 -0.82
N ALA A 316 -4.65 -25.43 0.22
CA ALA A 316 -5.42 -26.64 0.48
C ALA A 316 -6.91 -26.32 0.71
N ARG A 317 -7.20 -25.29 1.49
CA ARG A 317 -8.56 -24.90 1.83
C ARG A 317 -9.36 -24.37 0.62
N TRP A 318 -8.71 -23.66 -0.29
CA TRP A 318 -9.39 -22.94 -1.38
C TRP A 318 -9.42 -23.71 -2.68
N TRP A 319 -8.37 -24.48 -3.00
CA TRP A 319 -8.30 -25.28 -4.22
C TRP A 319 -8.32 -26.79 -3.98
N GLY A 320 -8.33 -27.25 -2.73
CA GLY A 320 -8.26 -28.69 -2.42
C GLY A 320 -6.88 -29.30 -2.69
N TRP A 321 -5.83 -28.48 -2.78
CA TRP A 321 -4.47 -28.93 -3.04
C TRP A 321 -3.89 -29.73 -1.86
N ASP A 322 -3.33 -30.90 -2.13
CA ASP A 322 -2.69 -31.72 -1.10
C ASP A 322 -1.25 -31.26 -0.86
N LEU A 323 -1.06 -30.46 0.19
CA LEU A 323 0.26 -29.96 0.58
C LEU A 323 1.19 -31.05 1.17
N ASN A 324 0.71 -32.29 1.33
CA ASN A 324 1.57 -33.42 1.67
C ASN A 324 2.24 -34.03 0.44
N ASP A 325 1.71 -33.75 -0.77
CA ASP A 325 2.41 -34.06 -2.01
C ASP A 325 3.58 -33.07 -2.17
N PRO A 326 4.85 -33.54 -2.18
CA PRO A 326 6.01 -32.66 -2.29
C PRO A 326 6.01 -31.80 -3.56
N LYS A 327 5.43 -32.28 -4.66
CA LYS A 327 5.35 -31.52 -5.92
C LYS A 327 4.36 -30.37 -5.79
N VAL A 328 3.19 -30.62 -5.24
CA VAL A 328 2.17 -29.59 -5.00
C VAL A 328 2.69 -28.56 -3.99
N ALA A 329 3.36 -29.01 -2.93
CA ALA A 329 3.97 -28.12 -1.96
C ALA A 329 5.04 -27.21 -2.60
N GLU A 330 5.88 -27.77 -3.48
CA GLU A 330 6.88 -26.99 -4.22
C GLU A 330 6.23 -25.99 -5.17
N GLU A 331 5.23 -26.41 -5.96
CA GLU A 331 4.49 -25.52 -6.88
C GLU A 331 3.87 -24.33 -6.14
N VAL A 332 3.27 -24.53 -4.96
CA VAL A 332 2.73 -23.44 -4.15
C VAL A 332 3.84 -22.52 -3.64
N ASN A 333 4.96 -23.09 -3.23
CA ASN A 333 6.11 -22.30 -2.76
C ASN A 333 6.67 -21.46 -3.90
N GLU A 334 6.84 -22.02 -5.09
CA GLU A 334 7.30 -21.31 -6.29
C GLU A 334 6.36 -20.14 -6.61
N LEU A 335 5.03 -20.35 -6.58
CA LEU A 335 4.06 -19.26 -6.77
C LEU A 335 4.24 -18.10 -5.78
N MET A 336 4.66 -18.39 -4.55
CA MET A 336 4.92 -17.38 -3.52
C MET A 336 6.32 -16.76 -3.60
N GLU A 337 7.28 -17.40 -4.24
CA GLU A 337 8.67 -16.91 -4.38
C GLU A 337 8.91 -16.17 -5.70
N ARG A 338 7.94 -16.18 -6.62
CA ARG A 338 7.98 -15.40 -7.86
C ARG A 338 8.30 -13.93 -7.55
N GLU A 339 9.14 -13.34 -8.41
CA GLU A 339 9.43 -11.90 -8.37
C GLU A 339 8.14 -11.07 -8.55
N HIS A 340 8.02 -10.00 -7.76
CA HIS A 340 6.87 -9.10 -7.72
C HIS A 340 7.31 -7.62 -7.79
N ASP A 341 6.41 -6.74 -8.21
CA ASP A 341 6.67 -5.30 -8.42
C ASP A 341 6.37 -4.46 -7.15
N GLY A 342 6.44 -5.07 -5.95
CA GLY A 342 5.95 -4.47 -4.70
C GLY A 342 6.58 -3.12 -4.35
N ASP A 343 7.91 -3.09 -4.27
CA ASP A 343 8.67 -1.87 -3.98
C ASP A 343 8.45 -0.81 -5.05
N TRP A 344 8.46 -1.20 -6.33
CA TRP A 344 8.20 -0.29 -7.44
C TRP A 344 6.80 0.35 -7.37
N VAL A 345 5.78 -0.44 -7.02
CA VAL A 345 4.42 0.06 -6.82
C VAL A 345 4.36 1.00 -5.62
N TRP A 346 4.94 0.63 -4.47
CA TRP A 346 4.91 1.49 -3.29
C TRP A 346 5.64 2.80 -3.49
N GLU A 347 6.77 2.81 -4.21
CA GLU A 347 7.45 4.07 -4.52
C GLU A 347 6.57 4.99 -5.38
N ARG A 348 5.85 4.46 -6.37
CA ARG A 348 4.84 5.24 -7.12
C ARG A 348 3.75 5.77 -6.19
N VAL A 349 3.28 4.96 -5.24
CA VAL A 349 2.25 5.35 -4.27
C VAL A 349 2.73 6.48 -3.36
N LEU A 350 3.99 6.44 -2.90
CA LEU A 350 4.58 7.51 -2.09
C LEU A 350 4.71 8.81 -2.90
N GLU A 351 5.09 8.71 -4.17
CA GLU A 351 5.10 9.85 -5.10
C GLU A 351 3.69 10.45 -5.28
N TRP A 352 2.67 9.60 -5.49
CA TRP A 352 1.27 10.03 -5.63
C TRP A 352 0.71 10.68 -4.35
N ALA A 353 1.10 10.17 -3.18
CA ALA A 353 0.73 10.77 -1.91
C ALA A 353 1.34 12.16 -1.77
N TRP A 354 2.61 12.30 -2.15
CA TRP A 354 3.35 13.56 -2.12
C TRP A 354 2.85 14.60 -3.12
N GLU A 355 2.48 14.20 -4.35
CA GLU A 355 1.82 15.05 -5.35
C GLU A 355 0.63 15.78 -4.74
N GLY A 356 -0.26 15.07 -4.04
CA GLY A 356 -1.44 15.68 -3.42
C GLY A 356 -1.16 16.61 -2.23
N ILE A 357 0.03 16.52 -1.62
CA ILE A 357 0.45 17.45 -0.56
C ILE A 357 0.99 18.74 -1.18
N LYS A 358 1.69 18.65 -2.31
CA LYS A 358 2.21 19.82 -3.03
C LYS A 358 1.12 20.63 -3.71
N GLU A 359 0.08 19.96 -4.20
CA GLU A 359 -0.97 20.53 -5.04
C GLU A 359 -2.09 21.24 -4.26
N GLU A 360 -1.82 21.80 -3.07
CA GLU A 360 -2.86 22.55 -2.32
C GLU A 360 -3.39 23.80 -3.07
N GLY A 361 -2.77 24.20 -4.19
CA GLY A 361 -3.26 25.21 -5.14
C GLY A 361 -3.43 24.65 -6.57
N GLU A 362 -4.68 24.60 -7.01
CA GLU A 362 -5.18 24.47 -8.40
C GLU A 362 -4.49 23.47 -9.35
N LEU A 363 -5.09 22.28 -9.51
CA LEU A 363 -5.14 21.58 -10.79
C LEU A 363 -6.29 20.55 -10.82
N GLU A 364 -7.06 20.54 -11.91
CA GLU A 364 -7.89 19.40 -12.29
C GLU A 364 -6.95 18.25 -12.64
N TRP A 365 -6.97 17.20 -11.82
CA TRP A 365 -6.41 15.92 -12.23
C TRP A 365 -7.17 15.45 -13.49
N LYS A 366 -6.45 15.23 -14.60
CA LYS A 366 -7.06 14.78 -15.87
C LYS A 366 -6.63 13.36 -16.19
N LEU A 367 -7.63 12.49 -16.27
CA LEU A 367 -7.51 11.06 -16.54
C LEU A 367 -6.92 10.80 -17.90
#